data_AF-A0A235BZ70-F1
#
_entry.id   AF-A0A235BZ70-F1
#
_cell.length_a   1.000
_cell.length_b   1.000
_cell.length_c   1.000
_cell.angle_alpha   90.00
_cell.angle_beta   90.00
_cell.angle_gamma   90.00
#
_symmetry.space_group_name_H-M   'P 1'
#
loop_
_entity.id
_entity.type
_entity.pdbx_description
1 polymer ?
#
loop_
_entity_poly.entity_id
_entity_poly.type
_entity_poly.pdbx_seq_one_letter_code
_entity_poly.pdbx_strand_id
1 'polypeptide(L)' 'MKEIVPQEIIQQKIFLIRGHKIMLDSDLAELYKVETKQLKRQVRRNIER' A
#
# COMPACT_ATOMS: atom_id res chain seq x y z
N MET A 1 -9.98 1.86 -19.63
CA MET A 1 -8.58 1.35 -19.55
C MET A 1 -8.18 1.34 -18.08
N LYS A 2 -7.60 0.26 -17.56
CA LYS A 2 -7.04 0.24 -16.20
C LYS A 2 -5.80 1.16 -16.22
N GLU A 3 -5.85 2.29 -15.52
CA GLU A 3 -4.65 3.07 -15.24
C GLU A 3 -3.72 2.18 -14.39
N ILE A 4 -2.63 1.71 -14.98
CA ILE A 4 -1.59 0.98 -14.27
C ILE A 4 -0.69 2.03 -13.63
N VAL A 5 -0.51 1.95 -12.32
CA VAL A 5 0.41 2.84 -11.61
C VAL A 5 1.84 2.58 -12.13
N PRO A 6 2.58 3.61 -12.55
CA PRO A 6 3.97 3.48 -12.97
C PRO A 6 4.83 2.79 -11.91
N GLN A 7 5.75 1.92 -12.34
CA GLN A 7 6.58 1.13 -11.44
C GLN A 7 7.47 2.01 -10.56
N GLU A 8 7.94 3.14 -11.09
CA GLU A 8 8.80 4.10 -10.41
C GLU A 8 8.12 4.67 -9.16
N ILE A 9 6.81 4.95 -9.25
CA ILE A 9 6.01 5.49 -8.13
C ILE A 9 5.91 4.46 -7.01
N ILE A 10 5.71 3.18 -7.35
CA ILE A 10 5.65 2.09 -6.37
C ILE A 10 7.01 1.93 -5.69
N GLN A 11 8.10 1.97 -6.46
CA GLN A 11 9.46 1.82 -5.94
C GLN A 11 9.85 2.94 -4.98
N GLN A 12 9.46 4.19 -5.26
CA GLN A 12 9.71 5.34 -4.38
C GLN A 12 9.02 5.21 -3.00
N LYS A 13 7.94 4.43 -2.93
CA LYS A 13 7.15 4.19 -1.71
C LYS A 13 7.61 2.96 -0.91
N ILE A 14 8.64 2.25 -1.37
CA ILE A 14 9.22 1.09 -0.67
C ILE A 14 10.46 1.50 0.11
N PHE A 15 10.40 1.36 1.42
CA PHE A 15 11.48 1.62 2.36
C PHE A 15 12.26 0.35 2.68
N LEU A 16 13.57 0.45 2.87
CA LEU A 16 14.40 -0.64 3.38
C LEU A 16 14.66 -0.42 4.87
N ILE A 17 13.98 -1.17 5.73
CA ILE A 17 14.10 -1.06 7.18
C ILE A 17 14.56 -2.41 7.73
N ARG A 18 15.72 -2.43 8.39
CA ARG A 18 16.32 -3.65 8.97
C ARG A 18 16.44 -4.79 7.93
N GLY A 19 16.79 -4.46 6.68
CA GLY A 19 16.90 -5.42 5.57
C GLY A 19 15.56 -5.86 4.95
N HIS A 20 14.44 -5.31 5.39
CA HIS A 20 13.11 -5.65 4.88
C HIS A 20 12.54 -4.52 4.04
N LYS A 21 11.90 -4.88 2.92
CA LYS A 21 11.13 -3.95 2.09
C LYS A 21 9.77 -3.71 2.75
N ILE A 22 9.50 -2.48 3.14
CA ILE A 22 8.27 -2.07 3.85
C ILE A 22 7.63 -0.93 3.06
N MET A 23 6.30 -0.95 2.94
CA MET A 23 5.51 0.17 2.43
C MET A 23 4.59 0.66 3.54
N LEU A 24 4.45 1.98 3.68
CA LEU A 24 3.56 2.55 4.69
C LEU A 24 2.10 2.39 4.26
N ASP A 25 1.21 2.30 5.23
CA ASP A 25 -0.23 2.20 4.99
C ASP A 25 -0.81 3.46 4.32
N SER A 26 -0.23 4.63 4.59
CA SER A 26 -0.54 5.89 3.89
C SER A 26 -0.21 5.84 2.40
N ASP A 27 0.97 5.34 2.06
CA ASP A 27 1.41 5.16 0.68
C ASP A 27 0.53 4.16 -0.07
N LEU A 28 0.17 3.07 0.61
CA LEU A 28 -0.71 2.05 0.06
C LEU A 28 -2.12 2.61 -0.17
N ALA A 29 -2.64 3.40 0.77
CA ALA A 29 -3.94 4.04 0.65
C ALA A 29 -3.99 5.03 -0.53
N GLU A 30 -2.93 5.81 -0.75
CA GLU A 30 -2.79 6.71 -1.90
C GLU A 30 -2.76 5.94 -3.23
N LEU A 31 -1.99 4.85 -3.30
CA LEU A 31 -1.91 4.00 -4.50
C LEU A 31 -3.27 3.41 -4.88
N TYR A 32 -4.06 3.00 -3.90
CA TYR A 32 -5.41 2.48 -4.12
C TYR A 32 -6.48 3.57 -4.20
N LYS A 33 -6.12 4.85 -4.06
CA LYS A 33 -7.04 6.00 -4.01
C LYS A 33 -8.16 5.79 -2.98
N VAL A 34 -7.83 5.22 -1.82
CA VAL A 34 -8.75 4.97 -0.70
C VAL A 34 -8.25 5.65 0.57
N GLU A 35 -9.14 5.89 1.53
CA GLU A 35 -8.70 6.34 2.85
C GLU A 35 -7.98 5.22 3.61
N THR A 36 -6.95 5.57 4.39
CA THR A 36 -6.23 4.62 5.27
C THR A 36 -7.14 3.86 6.23
N LYS A 37 -8.23 4.49 6.70
CA LYS A 37 -9.25 3.84 7.55
C LYS A 37 -9.97 2.70 6.82
N GLN A 38 -10.27 2.87 5.52
CA GLN A 38 -10.91 1.85 4.70
C GLN A 38 -9.98 0.65 4.50
N LEU A 39 -8.71 0.94 4.20
CA LEU A 39 -7.66 -0.06 4.04
C LEU A 39 -7.47 -0.86 5.34
N LYS A 40 -7.30 -0.18 6.49
CA LYS A 40 -7.20 -0.83 7.81
C LYS A 40 -8.40 -1.70 8.13
N ARG A 41 -9.61 -1.25 7.76
CA ARG A 41 -10.84 -2.04 7.95
C ARG A 41 -10.83 -3.31 7.10
N GLN A 42 -10.40 -3.23 5.84
CA GLN A 42 -10.28 -4.40 4.97
C GLN A 42 -9.22 -5.39 5.47
N VAL A 43 -8.06 -4.91 5.89
CA VAL A 43 -6.99 -5.76 6.46
C VAL A 43 -7.51 -6.50 7.70
N ARG A 44 -8.15 -5.79 8.65
CA ARG A 44 -8.71 -6.43 9.85
C ARG A 44 -9.76 -7.49 9.54
N ARG A 45 -10.61 -7.28 8.52
CA ARG A 45 -11.65 -8.24 8.13
C ARG A 45 -11.10 -9.48 7.42
N ASN A 46 -9.91 -9.40 6.84
CA ASN A 46 -9.31 -10.48 6.06
C ASN A 46 -7.97 -10.94 6.67
N ILE A 47 -7.71 -10.68 7.95
CA ILE A 47 -6.40 -11.02 8.53
C ILE A 47 -6.21 -12.53 8.71
N GLU A 48 -7.30 -13.27 8.80
CA GLU A 48 -7.33 -14.74 8.95
C GLU A 48 -7.74 -15.46 7.65
N ARG A 49 -8.05 -14.71 6.59
CA ARG A 49 -8.54 -15.25 5.31
C ARG A 49 -7.44 -15.18 4.27
#